data_AF-A0A848MF13-F1
#
_entry.id   AF-A0A848MF13-F1
#
_cell.length_a   1.000
_cell.length_b   1.000
_cell.length_c   1.000
_cell.angle_alpha   90.00
_cell.angle_beta   90.00
_cell.angle_gamma   90.00
#
_symmetry.space_group_name_H-M   'P 1'
#
loop_
_entity.id
_entity.type
_entity.pdbx_description
1 polymer ?
#
loop_
_entity_poly.entity_id
_entity_poly.type
_entity_poly.pdbx_seq_one_letter_code
_entity_poly.pdbx_strand_id
1 'polypeptide(L)'
;MTGCSALLPLNYRNYEGKDAATVVVIDPKGFVGTFYLSIYEKKGACFDRDERYELVSNFLPSEGRVLTGKVQPGRLMAFQQLNAAGQWGDGTQEYNKAGYVESRWASFIPQPGKRYFLDSHYGVREIPADYAVTVYTEPAKLFSEFKTPVEPNWDATNRCHHSIGGS
;
A
#
# COMPACT_ATOMS: atom_id res chain seq x y z
N MET A 1 1.40 -8.75 -30.98
CA MET A 1 2.70 -8.52 -30.32
C MET A 1 2.85 -7.03 -30.06
N THR A 2 2.49 -6.57 -28.86
CA THR A 2 2.88 -5.26 -28.31
C THR A 2 2.75 -5.36 -26.79
N GLY A 3 3.74 -5.99 -26.15
CA GLY A 3 3.93 -5.84 -24.72
C GLY A 3 4.46 -4.44 -24.46
N CYS A 4 3.57 -3.49 -24.23
CA CYS A 4 3.96 -2.25 -23.58
C CYS A 4 4.22 -2.61 -22.11
N SER A 5 5.48 -2.92 -21.79
CA SER A 5 5.96 -2.78 -20.43
C SER A 5 5.95 -1.29 -20.14
N ALA A 6 4.78 -0.76 -19.77
CA ALA A 6 4.69 0.56 -19.20
C ALA A 6 5.49 0.48 -17.90
N LEU A 7 6.72 1.02 -17.91
CA LEU A 7 7.42 1.37 -16.69
C LEU A 7 6.48 2.31 -15.94
N LEU A 8 5.73 1.72 -15.00
CA LEU A 8 4.74 2.43 -14.20
C LEU A 8 5.45 3.59 -13.49
N PRO A 9 4.80 4.75 -13.39
CA PRO A 9 5.40 5.90 -12.71
C PRO A 9 5.87 5.50 -11.31
N LEU A 10 7.19 5.56 -11.10
CA LEU A 10 7.79 5.17 -9.82
C LEU A 10 7.24 6.04 -8.68
N ASN A 11 6.97 7.33 -8.91
CA ASN A 11 6.52 8.23 -7.85
C ASN A 11 5.04 8.58 -7.98
N TYR A 12 4.28 8.36 -6.90
CA TYR A 12 2.91 8.85 -6.80
C TYR A 12 2.84 10.39 -6.82
N ARG A 13 1.90 10.95 -7.56
CA ARG A 13 1.58 12.39 -7.54
C ARG A 13 0.25 12.60 -6.84
N ASN A 14 0.21 13.57 -5.92
CA ASN A 14 -1.01 13.94 -5.21
C ASN A 14 -2.10 14.36 -6.19
N TYR A 15 -3.30 13.82 -5.98
CA TYR A 15 -4.50 14.25 -6.68
C TYR A 15 -4.89 15.67 -6.26
N GLU A 16 -5.10 16.55 -7.23
CA GLU A 16 -5.35 18.00 -7.01
C GLU A 16 -6.84 18.37 -6.95
N GLY A 17 -7.74 17.41 -7.12
CA GLY A 17 -9.19 17.65 -7.04
C GLY A 17 -9.63 18.12 -5.66
N LYS A 18 -10.64 19.00 -5.62
CA LYS A 18 -11.19 19.54 -4.36
C LYS A 18 -11.83 18.47 -3.47
N ASP A 19 -12.22 17.36 -4.07
CA ASP A 19 -12.81 16.18 -3.43
C ASP A 19 -11.76 15.18 -2.93
N ALA A 20 -10.46 15.46 -3.10
CA ALA A 20 -9.38 14.54 -2.76
C ALA A 20 -9.52 13.93 -1.35
N ALA A 21 -9.44 12.61 -1.28
CA ALA A 21 -9.26 11.90 -0.03
C ALA A 21 -7.79 12.01 0.41
N THR A 22 -7.55 11.84 1.70
CA THR A 22 -6.21 11.86 2.28
C THR A 22 -5.84 10.47 2.76
N VAL A 23 -4.64 10.00 2.44
CA VAL A 23 -4.10 8.75 2.97
C VAL A 23 -2.88 9.03 3.83
N VAL A 24 -2.74 8.27 4.91
CA VAL A 24 -1.64 8.37 5.86
C VAL A 24 -1.05 6.98 6.08
N VAL A 25 0.26 6.87 5.98
CA VAL A 25 1.03 5.63 6.16
C VAL A 25 2.21 5.92 7.09
N ILE A 26 2.54 4.97 7.96
CA ILE A 26 3.77 5.04 8.76
C ILE A 26 4.83 4.17 8.08
N ASP A 27 5.97 4.78 7.76
CA ASP A 27 7.23 4.09 7.48
C ASP A 27 7.99 4.00 8.81
N PRO A 28 7.98 2.84 9.50
CA PRO A 28 8.50 2.76 10.85
C PRO A 28 10.03 2.76 10.85
N LYS A 29 10.62 3.27 11.94
CA LYS A 29 12.08 3.25 12.12
C LYS A 29 12.60 1.82 12.05
N GLY A 30 13.67 1.60 11.28
CA GLY A 30 14.25 0.29 11.06
C GLY A 30 13.66 -0.50 9.90
N PHE A 31 12.58 -0.02 9.27
CA PHE A 31 11.96 -0.71 8.14
C PHE A 31 12.88 -0.75 6.91
N VAL A 32 13.01 -1.94 6.33
CA VAL A 32 13.70 -2.20 5.05
C VAL A 32 12.71 -2.89 4.12
N GLY A 33 12.42 -2.25 2.99
CA GLY A 33 11.36 -2.69 2.09
C GLY A 33 10.73 -1.54 1.32
N THR A 34 9.61 -1.82 0.69
CA THR A 34 8.97 -0.91 -0.26
C THR A 34 7.47 -0.86 -0.01
N PHE A 35 6.90 0.34 -0.05
CA PHE A 35 5.47 0.55 -0.04
C PHE A 35 4.98 0.97 -1.42
N TYR A 36 3.88 0.37 -1.86
CA TYR A 36 3.21 0.73 -3.10
C TYR A 36 1.76 1.13 -2.86
N LEU A 37 1.27 2.04 -3.69
CA LEU A 37 -0.15 2.29 -3.89
C LEU A 37 -0.51 1.83 -5.31
N SER A 38 -1.42 0.87 -5.43
CA SER A 38 -1.89 0.34 -6.71
C SER A 38 -3.33 0.76 -6.95
N ILE A 39 -3.66 1.06 -8.21
CA ILE A 39 -5.01 1.38 -8.67
C ILE A 39 -5.48 0.25 -9.58
N TYR A 40 -6.74 -0.13 -9.41
CA TYR A 40 -7.37 -1.24 -10.11
C TYR A 40 -8.62 -0.79 -10.84
N GLU A 41 -8.98 -1.59 -11.85
CA GLU A 41 -10.23 -1.50 -12.57
C GLU A 41 -10.98 -2.83 -12.49
N LYS A 42 -12.30 -2.78 -12.41
CA LYS A 42 -13.13 -3.98 -12.52
C LYS A 42 -13.22 -4.41 -13.99
N LYS A 43 -12.80 -5.64 -14.30
CA LYS A 43 -12.91 -6.27 -15.63
C LYS A 43 -13.80 -7.50 -15.52
N GLY A 44 -15.11 -7.30 -15.74
CA GLY A 44 -16.09 -8.38 -15.59
C GLY A 44 -16.16 -8.90 -14.15
N ALA A 45 -15.70 -10.14 -13.94
CA ALA A 45 -15.74 -10.82 -12.64
C ALA A 45 -14.47 -10.65 -11.79
N CYS A 46 -13.40 -10.03 -12.33
CA CYS A 46 -12.12 -9.87 -11.65
C CYS A 46 -11.66 -8.40 -11.65
N PHE A 47 -10.57 -8.13 -10.93
CA PHE A 47 -9.93 -6.81 -10.87
C PHE A 47 -8.55 -6.83 -11.51
N ASP A 48 -8.31 -5.88 -12.42
CA ASP A 48 -7.04 -5.72 -13.10
C ASP A 48 -6.27 -4.51 -12.57
N ARG A 49 -4.94 -4.61 -12.48
CA ARG A 49 -4.10 -3.51 -11.98
C ARG A 49 -3.82 -2.55 -13.13
N ASP A 50 -4.37 -1.36 -13.03
CA ASP A 50 -4.21 -0.27 -14.01
C ASP A 50 -2.90 0.48 -13.77
N GLU A 51 -2.66 0.88 -12.51
CA GLU A 51 -1.49 1.67 -12.13
C GLU A 51 -0.85 1.14 -10.83
N ARG A 52 0.45 1.36 -10.66
CA ARG A 52 1.18 1.10 -9.42
C ARG A 52 2.23 2.17 -9.21
N TYR A 53 2.26 2.71 -8.02
CA TYR A 53 3.16 3.79 -7.62
C TYR A 53 3.96 3.36 -6.40
N GLU A 54 5.26 3.60 -6.42
CA GLU A 54 6.11 3.49 -5.24
C GLU A 54 5.88 4.73 -4.36
N LEU A 55 5.61 4.52 -3.08
CA LEU A 55 5.47 5.60 -2.10
C LEU A 55 6.80 5.85 -1.38
N VAL A 56 7.50 4.77 -1.07
CA VAL A 56 8.82 4.78 -0.44
C VAL A 56 9.48 3.43 -0.70
N SER A 57 10.79 3.46 -0.95
CA SER A 57 11.65 2.29 -0.97
C SER A 57 12.87 2.53 -0.11
N ASN A 58 13.04 1.69 0.91
CA ASN A 58 14.10 1.77 1.89
C ASN A 58 15.04 0.57 1.67
N PHE A 59 16.14 0.82 0.96
CA PHE A 59 17.24 -0.14 0.82
C PHE A 59 18.11 -0.22 2.09
N LEU A 60 18.11 0.86 2.88
CA LEU A 60 18.71 0.95 4.21
C LEU A 60 17.59 1.14 5.24
N PRO A 61 17.79 0.76 6.51
CA PRO A 61 16.78 0.91 7.56
C PRO A 61 16.27 2.36 7.64
N SER A 62 14.95 2.53 7.57
CA SER A 62 14.32 3.86 7.64
C SER A 62 14.61 4.56 8.98
N GLU A 63 14.76 5.89 8.95
CA GLU A 63 14.79 6.72 10.17
C GLU A 63 13.41 6.87 10.82
N GLY A 64 12.36 6.43 10.13
CA GLY A 64 10.98 6.57 10.56
C GLY A 64 10.35 7.88 10.05
N ARG A 65 9.19 7.78 9.40
CA ARG A 65 8.44 8.95 8.91
C ARG A 65 6.96 8.64 8.73
N VAL A 66 6.15 9.69 8.73
CA VAL A 66 4.75 9.62 8.33
C VAL A 66 4.64 10.12 6.90
N LEU A 67 4.11 9.28 6.02
CA LEU A 67 3.81 9.63 4.64
C LEU A 67 2.34 10.06 4.57
N THR A 68 2.07 11.20 3.96
CA THR A 68 0.71 11.69 3.71
C THR A 68 0.54 12.02 2.24
N GLY A 69 -0.52 11.54 1.63
CA GLY A 69 -0.83 11.76 0.22
C GLY A 69 -2.29 12.09 -0.03
N LYS A 70 -2.59 12.70 -1.18
CA LYS A 70 -3.94 12.99 -1.66
C LYS A 70 -4.29 12.03 -2.78
N VAL A 71 -5.40 11.32 -2.66
CA VAL A 71 -5.84 10.30 -3.62
C VAL A 71 -7.20 10.62 -4.21
N GLN A 72 -7.40 10.20 -5.47
CA GLN A 72 -8.66 10.38 -6.17
C GLN A 72 -9.76 9.50 -5.56
N PRO A 73 -10.92 10.05 -5.16
CA PRO A 73 -12.05 9.26 -4.68
C PRO A 73 -12.62 8.29 -5.72
N GLY A 74 -13.28 7.23 -5.26
CA GLY A 74 -14.02 6.28 -6.08
C GLY A 74 -13.16 5.27 -6.86
N ARG A 75 -11.83 5.37 -6.80
CA ARG A 75 -10.92 4.39 -7.43
C ARG A 75 -10.76 3.14 -6.56
N LEU A 76 -10.62 1.97 -7.17
CA LEU A 76 -10.28 0.73 -6.45
C LEU A 76 -8.79 0.78 -6.12
N MET A 77 -8.43 0.99 -4.85
CA MET A 77 -7.03 1.15 -4.45
C MET A 77 -6.58 0.01 -3.52
N ALA A 78 -5.30 -0.37 -3.63
CA ALA A 78 -4.66 -1.24 -2.66
C ALA A 78 -3.31 -0.67 -2.24
N PHE A 79 -3.11 -0.58 -0.92
CA PHE A 79 -1.81 -0.33 -0.32
C PHE A 79 -1.09 -1.66 -0.16
N GLN A 80 0.16 -1.72 -0.61
CA GLN A 80 1.00 -2.91 -0.54
C GLN A 80 2.28 -2.60 0.23
N GLN A 81 2.65 -3.52 1.12
CA GLN A 81 3.97 -3.58 1.71
C GLN A 81 4.74 -4.79 1.18
N LEU A 82 5.95 -4.54 0.69
CA LEU A 82 6.95 -5.55 0.41
C LEU A 82 8.10 -5.41 1.41
N ASN A 83 8.47 -6.49 2.08
CA ASN A 83 9.65 -6.50 2.95
C ASN A 83 10.38 -7.83 2.86
N ALA A 84 11.70 -7.74 3.06
CA ALA A 84 12.55 -8.91 3.23
C ALA A 84 12.28 -9.50 4.62
N ALA A 85 11.92 -10.79 4.68
CA ALA A 85 11.68 -11.52 5.92
C ALA A 85 12.49 -12.83 5.96
N GLY A 86 12.77 -13.34 7.16
CA GLY A 86 13.65 -14.50 7.34
C GLY A 86 15.15 -14.16 7.28
N GLN A 87 16.00 -15.18 7.39
CA GLN A 87 17.46 -15.00 7.30
C GLN A 87 17.88 -15.10 5.84
N TRP A 88 18.29 -13.98 5.26
CA TRP A 88 18.69 -13.89 3.85
C TRP A 88 20.13 -14.34 3.59
N GLY A 89 20.91 -14.58 4.64
CA GLY A 89 22.29 -15.08 4.57
C GLY A 89 23.02 -14.87 5.89
N ASP A 90 24.12 -15.61 6.08
CA ASP A 90 25.09 -15.43 7.17
C ASP A 90 26.33 -14.63 6.72
N GLY A 91 26.27 -14.02 5.53
CA GLY A 91 27.39 -13.30 4.91
C GLY A 91 28.24 -14.18 3.98
N THR A 92 28.00 -15.49 3.94
CA THR A 92 28.46 -16.32 2.83
C THR A 92 27.52 -16.10 1.64
N GLN A 93 28.03 -16.01 0.41
CA GLN A 93 27.21 -15.82 -0.79
C GLN A 93 26.32 -17.06 -1.13
N GLU A 94 26.07 -17.93 -0.16
CA GLU A 94 25.21 -19.08 -0.32
C GLU A 94 23.73 -18.66 -0.23
N TYR A 95 22.95 -19.11 -1.19
CA TYR A 95 21.52 -18.85 -1.24
C TYR A 95 20.82 -19.46 -0.03
N ASN A 96 20.38 -18.63 0.92
CA ASN A 96 19.61 -19.08 2.06
C ASN A 96 18.11 -19.16 1.71
N LYS A 97 17.58 -20.38 1.64
CA LYS A 97 16.15 -20.66 1.40
C LYS A 97 15.22 -20.14 2.50
N ALA A 98 15.75 -19.74 3.66
CA ALA A 98 14.96 -19.17 4.75
C ALA A 98 14.59 -17.69 4.54
N GLY A 99 15.27 -16.98 3.62
CA GLY A 99 14.89 -15.63 3.21
C GLY A 99 13.73 -15.66 2.23
N TYR A 100 12.70 -14.86 2.47
CA TYR A 100 11.54 -14.71 1.58
C TYR A 100 11.03 -13.27 1.56
N VAL A 101 10.53 -12.83 0.40
CA VAL A 101 9.83 -11.55 0.29
C VAL A 101 8.41 -11.73 0.80
N GLU A 102 8.06 -11.03 1.86
CA GLU A 102 6.69 -10.95 2.32
C GLU A 102 5.94 -9.84 1.57
N SER A 103 4.71 -10.13 1.16
CA SER A 103 3.84 -9.21 0.43
C SER A 103 2.48 -9.15 1.08
N ARG A 104 2.14 -8.00 1.66
CA ARG A 104 0.88 -7.75 2.36
C ARG A 104 0.11 -6.61 1.72
N TRP A 105 -1.21 -6.69 1.74
CA TRP A 105 -2.09 -5.78 1.01
C TRP A 105 -3.27 -5.34 1.85
N ALA A 106 -3.69 -4.09 1.66
CA ALA A 106 -4.90 -3.53 2.23
C ALA A 106 -5.68 -2.79 1.13
N SER A 107 -6.87 -3.29 0.78
CA SER A 107 -7.76 -2.67 -0.20
C SER A 107 -8.72 -1.66 0.44
N PHE A 108 -9.07 -0.65 -0.34
CA PHE A 108 -10.07 0.35 0.01
C PHE A 108 -10.58 1.10 -1.23
N ILE A 109 -11.73 1.76 -1.09
CA ILE A 109 -12.24 2.75 -2.05
C ILE A 109 -12.31 4.08 -1.32
N PRO A 110 -11.43 5.07 -1.63
CA PRO A 110 -11.47 6.36 -0.97
C PRO A 110 -12.77 7.10 -1.29
N GLN A 111 -13.40 7.67 -0.27
CA GLN A 111 -14.55 8.55 -0.43
C GLN A 111 -14.13 10.02 -0.42
N PRO A 112 -14.91 10.92 -1.08
CA PRO A 112 -14.60 12.35 -1.14
C PRO A 112 -14.32 12.99 0.22
N GLY A 113 -13.20 13.71 0.34
CA GLY A 113 -12.82 14.49 1.53
C GLY A 113 -12.47 13.68 2.78
N LYS A 114 -12.55 12.34 2.74
CA LYS A 114 -12.22 11.47 3.88
C LYS A 114 -10.71 11.33 4.08
N ARG A 115 -10.32 10.92 5.28
CA ARG A 115 -8.93 10.65 5.63
C ARG A 115 -8.78 9.21 6.12
N TYR A 116 -7.77 8.52 5.62
CA TYR A 116 -7.55 7.11 5.87
C TYR A 116 -6.16 6.85 6.43
N PHE A 117 -6.09 5.98 7.44
CA PHE A 117 -4.86 5.36 7.88
C PHE A 117 -4.73 3.99 7.20
N LEU A 118 -3.60 3.75 6.52
CA LEU A 118 -3.33 2.51 5.81
C LEU A 118 -2.25 1.72 6.54
N ASP A 119 -2.53 0.45 6.81
CA ASP A 119 -1.59 -0.49 7.42
C ASP A 119 -1.71 -1.85 6.73
N SER A 120 -0.58 -2.46 6.37
CA SER A 120 -0.58 -3.70 5.58
C SER A 120 -0.99 -4.94 6.40
N HIS A 121 -0.92 -4.88 7.74
CA HIS A 121 -1.30 -5.95 8.64
C HIS A 121 -2.73 -5.82 9.14
N TYR A 122 -3.16 -4.59 9.46
CA TYR A 122 -4.48 -4.32 10.01
C TYR A 122 -5.54 -3.90 8.98
N GLY A 123 -5.13 -3.44 7.80
CA GLY A 123 -6.01 -3.00 6.72
C GLY A 123 -6.11 -1.48 6.60
N VAL A 124 -7.34 -0.97 6.38
CA VAL A 124 -7.59 0.47 6.24
C VAL A 124 -8.64 0.94 7.25
N ARG A 125 -8.44 2.12 7.82
CA ARG A 125 -9.44 2.81 8.67
C ARG A 125 -9.62 4.26 8.26
N GLU A 126 -10.88 4.69 8.25
CA GLU A 126 -11.18 6.12 8.26
C GLU A 126 -10.78 6.69 9.62
N ILE A 127 -10.07 7.81 9.60
CA ILE A 127 -9.68 8.56 10.80
C ILE A 127 -10.15 10.01 10.70
N PRO A 128 -10.45 10.68 11.83
CA PRO A 128 -10.77 12.10 11.85
C PRO A 128 -9.66 12.95 11.22
N ALA A 129 -10.05 14.08 10.62
CA ALA A 129 -9.11 14.99 9.95
C ALA A 129 -8.08 15.59 10.93
N ASP A 130 -8.45 15.76 12.18
CA ASP A 130 -7.66 16.32 13.29
C ASP A 130 -6.88 15.26 14.08
N TYR A 131 -7.07 13.97 13.80
CA TYR A 131 -6.34 12.91 14.51
C TYR A 131 -4.83 12.95 14.20
N ALA A 132 -4.00 13.12 15.23
CA ALA A 132 -2.55 13.19 15.05
C ALA A 132 -1.96 11.79 14.81
N VAL A 133 -1.43 11.56 13.61
CA VAL A 133 -0.64 10.37 13.29
C VAL A 133 0.84 10.75 13.33
N THR A 134 1.61 10.02 14.12
CA THR A 134 3.06 10.21 14.29
C THR A 134 3.77 8.89 14.01
N VAL A 135 5.10 8.93 13.93
CA VAL A 135 5.93 7.72 13.81
C VAL A 135 5.80 6.77 15.02
N TYR A 136 5.25 7.26 16.13
CA TYR A 136 5.01 6.47 17.35
C TYR A 136 3.56 6.00 17.49
N THR A 137 2.68 6.35 16.54
CA THR A 137 1.30 5.86 16.56
C THR A 137 1.29 4.35 16.37
N GLU A 138 0.78 3.63 17.37
CA GLU A 138 0.67 2.18 17.34
C GLU A 138 -0.54 1.75 16.50
N PRO A 139 -0.37 1.04 15.38
CA PRO A 139 -1.49 0.63 14.53
C PRO A 139 -2.55 -0.20 15.29
N ALA A 140 -2.12 -1.10 16.17
CA ALA A 140 -3.03 -1.90 16.99
C ALA A 140 -4.01 -1.04 17.82
N LYS A 141 -3.50 0.03 18.45
CA LYS A 141 -4.31 0.96 19.24
C LYS A 141 -5.26 1.75 18.34
N LEU A 142 -4.75 2.31 17.24
CA LEU A 142 -5.55 3.06 16.27
C LEU A 142 -6.71 2.21 15.73
N PHE A 143 -6.46 0.96 15.33
CA PHE A 143 -7.50 0.07 14.82
C PHE A 143 -8.47 -0.43 15.90
N SER A 144 -8.05 -0.41 17.17
CA SER A 144 -8.96 -0.66 18.29
C SER A 144 -9.87 0.53 18.59
N GLU A 145 -9.41 1.76 18.31
CA GLU A 145 -10.15 3.01 18.46
C GLU A 145 -11.15 3.18 17.30
N PHE A 146 -10.67 3.06 16.06
CA PHE A 146 -11.47 3.16 14.84
C PHE A 146 -11.83 1.76 14.34
N LYS A 147 -12.88 1.17 14.92
CA LYS A 147 -13.25 -0.23 14.64
C LYS A 147 -13.96 -0.43 13.30
N THR A 148 -14.67 0.59 12.82
CA THR A 148 -15.50 0.50 11.62
C THR A 148 -14.61 0.27 10.39
N PRO A 149 -14.76 -0.87 9.69
CA PRO A 149 -14.08 -1.08 8.42
C PRO A 149 -14.51 -0.02 7.40
N VAL A 150 -13.63 0.30 6.46
CA VAL A 150 -13.98 1.20 5.36
C VAL A 150 -14.96 0.52 4.43
N GLU A 151 -16.08 1.19 4.17
CA GLU A 151 -17.07 0.81 3.16
C GLU A 151 -17.32 2.01 2.22
N PRO A 152 -17.54 1.81 0.91
CA PRO A 152 -17.45 0.52 0.23
C PRO A 152 -15.99 0.02 0.13
N ASN A 153 -15.82 -1.29 0.08
CA ASN A 153 -14.52 -1.92 -0.18
C ASN A 153 -14.57 -2.89 -1.38
N TRP A 154 -13.41 -3.42 -1.75
CA TRP A 154 -13.23 -4.41 -2.80
C TRP A 154 -12.21 -5.47 -2.38
N ASP A 155 -12.25 -6.62 -3.04
CA ASP A 155 -11.39 -7.76 -2.73
C ASP A 155 -10.14 -7.77 -3.63
N ALA A 156 -8.99 -7.41 -3.05
CA ALA A 156 -7.69 -7.43 -3.75
C ALA A 156 -7.18 -8.83 -4.09
N THR A 157 -7.82 -9.90 -3.60
CA THR A 157 -7.45 -11.29 -3.93
C THR A 157 -8.08 -11.75 -5.25
N ASN A 158 -9.21 -11.18 -5.65
CA ASN A 158 -9.94 -11.51 -6.87
C ASN A 158 -9.35 -10.82 -8.13
N ARG A 159 -8.03 -11.02 -8.34
CA ARG A 159 -7.31 -10.43 -9.47
C ARG A 159 -7.54 -11.21 -10.76
N CYS A 160 -7.53 -10.50 -11.88
CA CYS A 160 -7.60 -11.16 -13.18
C CYS A 160 -6.39 -12.09 -13.37
N HIS A 161 -6.66 -13.33 -13.76
CA HIS A 161 -5.61 -14.28 -14.12
C HIS A 161 -5.05 -13.91 -15.48
N HIS A 162 -3.99 -13.10 -15.48
CA HIS A 162 -3.18 -12.90 -16.67
C HIS A 162 -2.21 -14.06 -16.78
N SER A 163 -2.46 -14.94 -17.74
CA SER A 163 -1.47 -15.92 -18.19
C SER A 163 -0.28 -15.14 -18.75
N ILE A 164 0.78 -15.00 -17.95
CA ILE A 164 2.12 -14.47 -18.27
C ILE A 164 2.33 -12.97 -17.95
N GLY A 165 3.11 -12.69 -16.90
CA GLY A 165 4.12 -11.61 -16.84
C GLY A 165 3.86 -10.40 -15.93
N GLY A 166 4.47 -10.37 -14.74
CA GLY A 166 4.85 -9.12 -14.06
C GLY A 166 4.17 -8.81 -12.72
N SER A 167 4.61 -9.51 -11.67
CA SER A 167 4.32 -9.22 -10.25
C SER A 167 4.72 -7.80 -9.85
#